data_AF-A0A2T4S654-F1
#
_entry.id   AF-A0A2T4S654-F1
#
_cell.length_a   1.000
_cell.length_b   1.000
_cell.length_c   1.000
_cell.angle_alpha   90.00
_cell.angle_beta   90.00
_cell.angle_gamma   90.00
#
_symmetry.space_group_name_H-M   'P 1'
#
loop_
_entity.id
_entity.type
_entity.pdbx_description
1 polymer ?
#
loop_
_entity_poly.entity_id
_entity_poly.type
_entity_poly.pdbx_seq_one_letter_code
_entity_poly.pdbx_strand_id
1 'polypeptide(L)'
;MWVIASIGAASAFVESVLAQVYKVPDKAGGFRGGPAYYMTKGLNQKWLGVLFAVLITITFAFVFNTVQANTIAESLKTQYHISPVVTGIVLAVLTGIIIFGGVRSIATLSSYIVPIMAIIYIGVVLVILIMNYDQIIPMILTIFKSAFGIEQATGGAVGAAVLQGIKRGLFSNEAGMGSAPNAAATAAVPHPVKQGLLQSL
;
A
#
# COMPACT_ATOMS: atom_id res chain seq x y z
N MET A 1 -5.38 -11.77 6.93
CA MET A 1 -4.97 -10.88 5.82
C MET A 1 -5.98 -10.92 4.67
N TRP A 2 -6.29 -12.08 4.08
CA TRP A 2 -7.23 -12.18 2.94
C TRP A 2 -8.60 -11.53 3.20
N VAL A 3 -9.23 -11.83 4.33
CA VAL A 3 -10.52 -11.21 4.70
C VAL A 3 -10.45 -9.68 4.73
N ILE A 4 -9.37 -9.12 5.29
CA ILE A 4 -9.16 -7.66 5.35
C ILE A 4 -8.84 -7.08 3.98
N ALA A 5 -8.17 -7.82 3.10
CA ALA A 5 -8.00 -7.40 1.72
C ALA A 5 -9.36 -7.33 0.99
N SER A 6 -10.21 -8.34 1.13
CA SER A 6 -11.55 -8.33 0.52
C SER A 6 -12.41 -7.16 1.03
N ILE A 7 -12.43 -6.91 2.34
CA ILE A 7 -13.15 -5.75 2.91
C ILE A 7 -12.49 -4.43 2.48
N GLY A 8 -11.16 -4.41 2.46
CA GLY A 8 -10.36 -3.26 2.05
C GLY A 8 -10.60 -2.85 0.60
N ALA A 9 -10.88 -3.79 -0.30
CA ALA A 9 -11.19 -3.52 -1.71
C ALA A 9 -12.42 -2.61 -1.85
N ALA A 10 -13.43 -2.82 -1.02
CA ALA A 10 -14.63 -1.98 -0.98
C ALA A 10 -14.31 -0.56 -0.46
N SER A 11 -13.48 -0.44 0.58
CA SER A 11 -13.03 0.87 1.06
C SER A 11 -12.23 1.61 -0.01
N ALA A 12 -11.23 0.95 -0.60
CA ALA A 12 -10.38 1.50 -1.65
C ALA A 12 -11.19 1.93 -2.88
N PHE A 13 -12.21 1.16 -3.26
CA PHE A 13 -13.17 1.53 -4.31
C PHE A 13 -13.81 2.89 -4.01
N VAL A 14 -14.47 3.00 -2.84
CA VAL A 14 -15.26 4.19 -2.46
C VAL A 14 -14.35 5.41 -2.34
N GLU A 15 -13.20 5.26 -1.67
CA GLU A 15 -12.26 6.37 -1.50
C GLU A 15 -11.74 6.88 -2.86
N SER A 16 -11.46 5.98 -3.80
CA SER A 16 -10.99 6.32 -5.15
C SER A 16 -12.07 6.99 -5.99
N VAL A 17 -13.33 6.54 -5.88
CA VAL A 17 -14.48 7.19 -6.52
C VAL A 17 -14.67 8.60 -5.98
N LEU A 18 -14.65 8.78 -4.65
CA LEU A 18 -14.76 10.10 -4.03
C LEU A 18 -13.60 11.01 -4.43
N ALA A 19 -12.38 10.48 -4.47
CA ALA A 19 -11.22 11.25 -4.91
C ALA A 19 -11.36 11.74 -6.36
N GLN A 20 -11.96 10.95 -7.25
CA GLN A 20 -12.28 11.37 -8.62
C GLN A 20 -13.38 12.43 -8.68
N VAL A 21 -14.43 12.31 -7.86
CA VAL A 21 -15.54 13.28 -7.82
C VAL A 21 -15.10 14.64 -7.28
N TYR A 22 -14.25 14.67 -6.25
CA TYR A 22 -13.88 15.89 -5.54
C TYR A 22 -12.51 16.47 -5.94
N LYS A 23 -11.83 15.89 -6.94
CA LYS A 23 -10.56 16.42 -7.45
C LYS A 23 -10.71 17.84 -8.00
N VAL A 24 -9.60 18.58 -7.99
CA VAL A 24 -9.51 19.93 -8.55
C VAL A 24 -8.38 20.00 -9.55
N PRO A 25 -8.50 20.87 -10.58
CA PRO A 25 -7.39 21.14 -11.46
C PRO A 25 -6.20 21.68 -10.65
N ASP A 26 -5.01 21.21 -10.98
CA ASP A 26 -3.77 21.70 -10.40
C ASP A 26 -3.12 22.77 -11.30
N LYS A 27 -2.36 23.68 -10.68
CA LYS A 27 -1.70 24.80 -11.39
C LYS A 27 -0.63 24.35 -12.38
N ALA A 28 0.02 23.21 -12.11
CA ALA A 28 1.04 22.63 -13.00
C ALA A 28 0.43 21.79 -14.14
N GLY A 29 -0.90 21.79 -14.29
CA GLY A 29 -1.63 20.87 -15.15
C GLY A 29 -1.97 19.56 -14.43
N GLY A 30 -3.05 18.90 -14.87
CA GLY A 30 -3.57 17.70 -14.23
C GLY A 30 -4.50 18.00 -13.05
N PHE A 31 -4.63 17.03 -12.15
CA PHE A 31 -5.59 17.07 -11.05
C PHE A 31 -4.93 16.70 -9.72
N ARG A 32 -5.46 17.28 -8.64
CA ARG A 32 -5.14 16.93 -7.25
C ARG A 32 -6.43 16.66 -6.48
N GLY A 33 -6.41 15.75 -5.53
CA GLY A 33 -7.61 15.36 -4.79
C GLY A 33 -7.25 14.43 -3.63
N GLY A 34 -8.17 13.52 -3.30
CA GLY A 34 -8.04 12.61 -2.17
C GLY A 34 -8.81 13.07 -0.93
N PRO A 35 -8.54 12.49 0.25
CA PRO A 35 -9.45 12.59 1.37
C PRO A 35 -9.66 13.98 1.95
N ALA A 36 -8.58 14.77 2.01
CA ALA A 36 -8.67 16.15 2.45
C ALA A 36 -9.68 16.97 1.62
N TYR A 37 -9.82 16.64 0.32
CA TYR A 37 -10.73 17.35 -0.58
C TYR A 37 -12.17 16.91 -0.42
N TYR A 38 -12.47 15.61 -0.34
CA TYR A 38 -13.84 15.17 -0.11
C TYR A 38 -14.34 15.47 1.30
N MET A 39 -13.46 15.57 2.31
CA MET A 39 -13.82 16.06 3.64
C MET A 39 -14.15 17.56 3.61
N THR A 40 -13.33 18.35 2.91
CA THR A 40 -13.55 19.81 2.81
C THR A 40 -14.77 20.15 1.96
N LYS A 41 -14.98 19.45 0.84
CA LYS A 41 -16.01 19.79 -0.17
C LYS A 41 -17.28 18.95 -0.08
N GLY A 42 -17.15 17.67 0.24
CA GLY A 42 -18.28 16.75 0.35
C GLY A 42 -18.96 16.84 1.71
N LEU A 43 -18.17 16.86 2.80
CA LEU A 43 -18.70 16.99 4.16
C LEU A 43 -18.81 18.45 4.64
N ASN A 44 -18.28 19.41 3.88
CA ASN A 44 -18.14 20.81 4.31
C ASN A 44 -17.36 20.98 5.64
N GLN A 45 -16.47 20.04 5.96
CA GLN A 45 -15.70 20.00 7.21
C GLN A 45 -14.22 20.27 6.93
N LYS A 46 -13.89 21.55 6.70
CA LYS A 46 -12.53 21.99 6.39
C LYS A 46 -11.52 21.59 7.48
N TRP A 47 -11.91 21.64 8.75
CA TRP A 47 -11.03 21.26 9.87
C TRP A 47 -10.60 19.79 9.79
N LEU A 48 -11.50 18.90 9.38
CA LEU A 48 -11.20 17.47 9.23
C LEU A 48 -10.26 17.23 8.04
N GLY A 49 -10.47 17.97 6.93
CA GLY A 49 -9.57 17.93 5.78
C GLY A 49 -8.15 18.42 6.12
N VAL A 50 -8.01 19.49 6.91
CA VAL A 50 -6.71 19.98 7.39
C VAL A 50 -6.05 18.98 8.33
N LEU A 51 -6.80 18.44 9.30
CA LEU A 51 -6.30 17.41 10.20
C LEU A 51 -5.79 16.19 9.44
N PHE A 52 -6.59 15.68 8.50
CA PHE A 52 -6.19 14.57 7.64
C PHE A 52 -4.92 14.88 6.85
N ALA A 53 -4.83 16.07 6.23
CA ALA A 53 -3.66 16.49 5.46
C ALA A 53 -2.37 16.50 6.30
N VAL A 54 -2.45 16.95 7.56
CA VAL A 54 -1.31 16.92 8.49
C VAL A 54 -0.94 15.48 8.83
N LEU A 55 -1.92 14.67 9.23
CA LEU A 55 -1.69 13.28 9.64
C LEU A 55 -1.10 12.43 8.51
N ILE A 56 -1.65 12.54 7.29
CA ILE A 56 -1.16 11.77 6.15
C ILE A 56 0.25 12.22 5.73
N THR A 57 0.54 13.53 5.81
CA THR A 57 1.88 14.05 5.52
C THR A 57 2.90 13.49 6.49
N ILE A 58 2.62 13.52 7.80
CA ILE A 58 3.53 12.95 8.80
C ILE A 58 3.72 11.44 8.57
N THR A 59 2.61 10.73 8.35
CA THR A 59 2.60 9.27 8.20
C THR A 59 3.40 8.82 6.98
N PHE A 60 3.16 9.41 5.81
CA PHE A 60 3.81 8.97 4.57
C PHE A 60 5.16 9.62 4.33
N ALA A 61 5.35 10.89 4.68
CA ALA A 61 6.65 11.55 4.45
C ALA A 61 7.74 10.99 5.38
N PHE A 62 7.41 10.68 6.63
CA PHE A 62 8.41 10.26 7.63
C PHE A 62 8.30 8.79 8.00
N VAL A 63 7.11 8.31 8.39
CA VAL A 63 6.98 6.97 9.00
C VAL A 63 7.14 5.87 7.96
N PHE A 64 6.32 5.86 6.90
CA PHE A 64 6.34 4.80 5.89
C PHE A 64 7.68 4.72 5.15
N ASN A 65 8.22 5.86 4.71
CA ASN A 65 9.52 5.90 4.04
C ASN A 65 10.64 5.32 4.92
N THR A 66 10.64 5.64 6.22
CA THR A 66 11.66 5.12 7.15
C THR A 66 11.54 3.61 7.33
N VAL A 67 10.32 3.09 7.49
CA VAL A 67 10.11 1.63 7.66
C VAL A 67 10.59 0.86 6.43
N GLN A 68 10.31 1.36 5.22
CA GLN A 68 10.75 0.70 3.99
C GLN A 68 12.27 0.79 3.81
N ALA A 69 12.86 1.98 3.97
CA ALA A 69 14.30 2.16 3.84
C ALA A 69 15.09 1.33 4.88
N ASN A 70 14.58 1.24 6.12
CA ASN A 70 15.19 0.43 7.17
C ASN A 70 15.15 -1.07 6.85
N THR A 71 14.02 -1.57 6.32
CA THR A 71 13.90 -2.99 5.93
C THR A 71 14.90 -3.36 4.85
N ILE A 72 15.12 -2.48 3.86
CA ILE A 72 16.13 -2.67 2.81
C ILE A 72 17.55 -2.66 3.40
N ALA A 73 17.85 -1.65 4.23
CA ALA A 73 19.16 -1.51 4.86
C ALA A 73 19.53 -2.70 5.75
N GLU A 74 18.59 -3.18 6.57
CA GLU A 74 18.82 -4.33 7.43
C GLU A 74 19.01 -5.62 6.63
N SER A 75 18.26 -5.80 5.54
CA SER A 75 18.41 -6.95 4.64
C SER A 75 19.80 -6.98 3.99
N LEU A 76 20.27 -5.83 3.48
CA LEU A 76 21.59 -5.71 2.86
C LEU A 76 22.73 -5.84 3.86
N LYS A 77 22.55 -5.32 5.08
CA LYS A 77 23.51 -5.48 6.18
C LYS A 77 23.63 -6.95 6.60
N THR A 78 22.51 -7.65 6.73
CA THR A 78 22.49 -9.04 7.19
C THR A 78 23.07 -10.00 6.14
N GLN A 79 22.70 -9.82 4.88
CA GLN A 79 23.09 -10.75 3.81
C GLN A 79 24.43 -10.42 3.15
N TYR A 80 24.79 -9.14 3.10
CA TYR A 80 25.96 -8.67 2.33
C TYR A 80 26.90 -7.78 3.15
N HIS A 81 26.66 -7.60 4.46
CA HIS A 81 27.46 -6.76 5.35
C HIS A 81 27.63 -5.31 4.88
N ILE A 82 26.69 -4.81 4.07
CA ILE A 82 26.69 -3.41 3.60
C ILE A 82 26.26 -2.49 4.74
N SER A 83 26.99 -1.39 4.94
CA SER A 83 26.66 -0.39 5.95
C SER A 83 25.28 0.25 5.69
N PRO A 84 24.38 0.33 6.69
CA PRO A 84 23.09 1.00 6.55
C PRO A 84 23.19 2.46 6.08
N VAL A 85 24.26 3.16 6.44
CA VAL A 85 24.51 4.54 6.01
C VAL A 85 24.73 4.61 4.50
N VAL A 86 25.51 3.68 3.95
CA VAL A 86 25.76 3.60 2.50
C VAL A 86 24.46 3.29 1.76
N THR A 87 23.70 2.30 2.22
CA THR A 87 22.38 1.99 1.65
C THR A 87 21.45 3.20 1.69
N GLY A 88 21.40 3.91 2.82
CA GLY A 88 20.56 5.10 2.97
C GLY A 88 20.94 6.22 2.00
N ILE A 89 22.23 6.51 1.83
CA ILE A 89 22.71 7.52 0.87
C ILE A 89 22.32 7.14 -0.55
N VAL A 90 22.57 5.89 -0.95
CA VAL A 90 22.23 5.41 -2.30
C VAL A 90 20.74 5.51 -2.55
N LEU A 91 19.91 5.03 -1.61
CA LEU A 91 18.45 5.14 -1.71
C LEU A 91 18.00 6.60 -1.80
N ALA A 92 18.57 7.50 -0.99
CA ALA A 92 18.22 8.91 -1.00
C ALA A 92 18.56 9.58 -2.35
N VAL A 93 19.73 9.30 -2.92
CA VAL A 93 20.15 9.82 -4.23
C VAL A 93 19.23 9.31 -5.33
N LEU A 94 19.01 8.00 -5.41
CA LEU A 94 18.15 7.38 -6.43
C LEU A 94 16.71 7.90 -6.35
N THR A 95 16.16 7.94 -5.14
CA THR A 95 14.78 8.41 -4.90
C THR A 95 14.67 9.91 -5.20
N GLY A 96 15.67 10.70 -4.81
CA GLY A 96 15.72 12.15 -5.07
C GLY A 96 15.65 12.46 -6.56
N ILE A 97 16.45 11.78 -7.40
CA ILE A 97 16.43 11.94 -8.86
C ILE A 97 15.01 11.76 -9.42
N ILE A 98 14.28 10.77 -8.92
CA ILE A 98 12.92 10.45 -9.39
C ILE A 98 11.91 11.50 -8.93
N ILE A 99 11.94 11.86 -7.63
CA ILE A 99 10.99 12.81 -7.03
C ILE A 99 11.12 14.20 -7.64
N PHE A 100 12.35 14.69 -7.88
CA PHE A 100 12.55 16.00 -8.51
C PHE A 100 12.04 16.07 -9.96
N GLY A 101 11.84 14.92 -10.63
CA GLY A 101 11.15 14.84 -11.92
C GLY A 101 9.62 14.99 -11.85
N GLY A 102 9.04 15.07 -10.66
CA GLY A 102 7.61 15.25 -10.42
C GLY A 102 6.75 14.00 -10.65
N VAL A 103 5.42 14.16 -10.51
CA VAL A 103 4.45 13.05 -10.53
C VAL A 103 4.51 12.22 -11.82
N ARG A 104 4.79 12.85 -12.96
CA ARG A 104 4.89 12.15 -14.25
C ARG A 104 6.13 11.24 -14.32
N SER A 105 7.26 11.66 -13.75
CA SER A 105 8.47 10.83 -13.63
C SER A 105 8.19 9.60 -12.77
N ILE A 106 7.57 9.82 -11.60
CA ILE A 106 7.18 8.75 -10.67
C ILE A 106 6.26 7.75 -11.37
N ALA A 107 5.19 8.22 -12.03
CA ALA A 107 4.24 7.36 -12.72
C ALA A 107 4.89 6.55 -13.85
N THR A 108 5.76 7.18 -14.65
CA THR A 108 6.46 6.52 -15.75
C THR A 108 7.36 5.41 -15.23
N LEU A 109 8.21 5.70 -14.24
CA LEU A 109 9.12 4.71 -13.69
C LEU A 109 8.37 3.55 -13.02
N SER A 110 7.36 3.87 -12.19
CA SER A 110 6.52 2.85 -11.55
C SER A 110 5.84 1.94 -12.56
N SER A 111 5.42 2.46 -13.72
CA SER A 111 4.79 1.65 -14.76
C SER A 111 5.71 0.57 -15.36
N TYR A 112 7.03 0.76 -15.29
CA TYR A 112 8.02 -0.24 -15.72
C TYR A 112 8.48 -1.13 -14.57
N ILE A 113 8.82 -0.53 -13.42
CA ILE A 113 9.40 -1.27 -12.28
C ILE A 113 8.37 -2.23 -11.66
N VAL A 114 7.13 -1.78 -11.45
CA VAL A 114 6.12 -2.56 -10.70
C VAL A 114 5.80 -3.88 -11.41
N PRO A 115 5.51 -3.92 -12.73
CA PRO A 115 5.26 -5.19 -13.42
C PRO A 115 6.46 -6.13 -13.40
N ILE A 116 7.68 -5.62 -13.62
CA ILE A 116 8.91 -6.44 -13.62
C ILE A 116 9.11 -7.07 -12.23
N MET A 117 8.98 -6.26 -11.17
CA MET A 117 9.09 -6.73 -9.78
C MET A 117 8.05 -7.82 -9.48
N ALA A 118 6.79 -7.61 -9.86
CA ALA A 118 5.71 -8.56 -9.62
C ALA A 118 5.95 -9.88 -10.36
N ILE A 119 6.36 -9.83 -11.64
CA ILE A 119 6.64 -11.02 -12.44
C ILE A 119 7.80 -11.83 -11.84
N ILE A 120 8.90 -11.18 -11.45
CA ILE A 120 10.04 -11.86 -10.85
C ILE A 120 9.63 -12.51 -9.53
N TYR A 121 8.94 -11.75 -8.66
CA TYR A 121 8.52 -12.26 -7.35
C TYR A 121 7.56 -13.44 -7.48
N ILE A 122 6.51 -13.33 -8.30
CA ILE A 122 5.55 -14.41 -8.54
C ILE A 122 6.27 -15.61 -9.19
N GLY A 123 7.18 -15.38 -10.13
CA GLY A 123 7.96 -16.44 -10.77
C GLY A 123 8.76 -17.27 -9.77
N VAL A 124 9.48 -16.61 -8.85
CA VAL A 124 10.23 -17.29 -7.78
C VAL A 124 9.29 -18.08 -6.88
N VAL A 125 8.16 -17.49 -6.47
CA VAL A 125 7.16 -18.18 -5.63
C VAL A 125 6.60 -19.41 -6.34
N LEU A 126 6.24 -19.31 -7.62
CA LEU A 126 5.72 -20.43 -8.40
C LEU A 126 6.73 -21.57 -8.51
N VAL A 127 8.01 -21.26 -8.75
CA VAL A 127 9.08 -22.26 -8.76
C VAL A 127 9.16 -23.00 -7.42
N ILE A 128 9.14 -22.26 -6.30
CA ILE A 128 9.17 -22.86 -4.95
C ILE A 128 7.95 -23.76 -4.72
N LEU A 129 6.75 -23.32 -5.12
CA LEU A 129 5.52 -24.10 -4.98
C LEU A 129 5.53 -25.38 -5.83
N ILE A 130 6.06 -25.32 -7.05
CA ILE A 130 6.18 -26.50 -7.92
C ILE A 130 7.18 -27.50 -7.34
N MET A 131 8.32 -27.02 -6.82
CA MET A 131 9.32 -27.87 -6.17
C MET A 131 8.83 -28.53 -4.88
N ASN A 132 7.80 -27.96 -4.23
CA ASN A 132 7.24 -28.44 -2.95
C ASN A 132 5.73 -28.66 -3.06
N TYR A 133 5.27 -29.23 -4.18
CA TYR A 133 3.83 -29.31 -4.49
C TYR A 133 3.04 -30.13 -3.45
N ASP A 134 3.69 -31.11 -2.82
CA ASP A 134 3.16 -31.94 -1.74
C ASP A 134 2.85 -31.14 -0.46
N GLN A 135 3.52 -30.01 -0.27
CA GLN A 135 3.35 -29.14 0.90
C GLN A 135 2.24 -28.09 0.75
N ILE A 136 1.69 -27.91 -0.46
CA ILE A 136 0.67 -26.87 -0.73
C ILE A 136 -0.60 -27.12 0.10
N ILE A 137 -1.15 -28.33 0.04
CA ILE A 137 -2.38 -28.67 0.76
C ILE A 137 -2.15 -28.62 2.29
N PRO A 138 -1.10 -29.25 2.86
CA PRO A 138 -0.78 -29.13 4.29
C PRO A 138 -0.62 -27.68 4.77
N MET A 139 0.03 -26.82 3.98
CA MET A 139 0.20 -25.41 4.32
C MET A 139 -1.16 -24.69 4.42
N ILE A 140 -2.04 -24.85 3.42
CA ILE A 140 -3.35 -24.21 3.42
C ILE A 140 -4.18 -24.69 4.62
N LEU A 141 -4.20 -26.00 4.91
CA LEU A 141 -4.90 -26.54 6.06
C LEU A 141 -4.38 -25.97 7.38
N THR A 142 -3.06 -25.82 7.51
CA THR A 142 -2.44 -25.18 8.69
C THR A 142 -2.91 -23.74 8.85
N ILE A 143 -2.99 -22.94 7.77
CA ILE A 143 -3.49 -21.56 7.82
C ILE A 143 -4.91 -21.51 8.38
N PHE A 144 -5.83 -22.34 7.88
CA PHE A 144 -7.21 -22.37 8.36
C PHE A 144 -7.32 -22.87 9.81
N LYS A 145 -6.60 -23.94 10.15
CA LYS A 145 -6.56 -24.45 11.53
C LYS A 145 -6.02 -23.43 12.51
N SER A 146 -4.94 -22.72 12.17
CA SER A 146 -4.39 -21.69 13.05
C SER A 146 -5.28 -20.45 13.17
N ALA A 147 -6.02 -20.11 12.11
CA ALA A 147 -6.92 -18.96 12.11
C ALA A 147 -8.25 -19.21 12.85
N PHE A 148 -8.76 -20.45 12.82
CA PHE A 148 -10.12 -20.80 13.30
C PHE A 148 -10.15 -21.95 14.33
N GLY A 149 -9.00 -22.49 14.74
CA GLY A 149 -8.91 -23.65 15.62
C GLY A 149 -9.30 -23.37 17.08
N ILE A 150 -10.00 -24.35 17.68
CA ILE A 150 -10.55 -24.26 19.05
C ILE A 150 -9.44 -24.30 20.11
N GLU A 151 -8.36 -25.08 19.91
CA GLU A 151 -7.20 -25.13 20.82
C GLU A 151 -6.43 -23.80 20.89
N GLN A 152 -6.32 -23.09 19.77
CA GLN A 152 -5.69 -21.78 19.72
C GLN A 152 -6.63 -20.69 20.31
N ALA A 153 -7.95 -20.93 20.31
CA ALA A 153 -8.94 -20.00 20.83
C ALA A 153 -8.96 -19.97 22.36
N THR A 154 -8.80 -21.12 23.02
CA THR A 154 -8.78 -21.21 24.50
C THR A 154 -7.54 -20.54 25.12
N GLY A 155 -6.43 -20.44 24.39
CA GLY A 155 -5.20 -19.77 24.83
C GLY A 155 -5.03 -18.30 24.42
N GLY A 156 -6.03 -17.68 23.78
CA GLY A 156 -5.94 -16.30 23.27
C GLY A 156 -5.08 -16.12 22.00
N ALA A 157 -4.48 -17.20 21.49
CA ALA A 157 -3.61 -17.19 20.31
C ALA A 157 -4.37 -16.85 19.02
N VAL A 158 -5.65 -17.24 18.90
CA VAL A 158 -6.52 -16.83 17.76
C VAL A 158 -6.69 -15.31 17.72
N GLY A 159 -6.94 -14.67 18.86
CA GLY A 159 -7.09 -13.22 18.93
C GLY A 159 -5.82 -12.48 18.51
N ALA A 160 -4.66 -12.98 18.94
CA ALA A 160 -3.37 -12.43 18.53
C ALA A 160 -3.08 -12.62 17.04
N ALA A 161 -3.38 -13.81 16.49
CA ALA A 161 -3.21 -14.11 15.07
C ALA A 161 -4.13 -13.24 14.18
N VAL A 162 -5.39 -13.05 14.60
CA VAL A 162 -6.35 -12.17 13.91
C VAL A 162 -5.88 -10.72 13.98
N LEU A 163 -5.54 -10.21 15.16
CA LEU A 163 -5.07 -8.82 15.32
C LEU A 163 -3.83 -8.55 14.48
N GLN A 164 -2.86 -9.46 14.49
CA GLN A 164 -1.64 -9.33 13.71
C GLN A 164 -1.93 -9.44 12.20
N GLY A 165 -2.84 -10.33 11.81
CA GLY A 165 -3.30 -10.47 10.43
C GLY A 165 -4.08 -9.25 9.92
N ILE A 166 -4.79 -8.53 10.79
CA ILE A 166 -5.45 -7.26 10.47
C ILE A 166 -4.40 -6.16 10.31
N LYS A 167 -3.52 -5.97 11.30
CA LYS A 167 -2.46 -4.94 11.28
C LYS A 167 -1.57 -5.07 10.05
N ARG A 168 -1.08 -6.27 9.76
CA ARG A 168 -0.26 -6.53 8.57
C ARG A 168 -1.05 -6.41 7.27
N GLY A 169 -2.32 -6.82 7.27
CA GLY A 169 -3.21 -6.68 6.11
C GLY A 169 -3.39 -5.22 5.71
N LEU A 170 -3.81 -4.38 6.65
CA LEU A 170 -4.01 -2.94 6.43
C LEU A 170 -2.72 -2.22 6.05
N PHE A 171 -1.59 -2.60 6.65
CA PHE A 171 -0.29 -2.03 6.30
C PHE A 171 0.14 -2.38 4.87
N SER A 172 -0.21 -3.57 4.38
CA SER A 172 0.19 -4.04 3.04
C SER A 172 -0.68 -3.52 1.91
N ASN A 173 -1.99 -3.31 2.14
CA ASN A 173 -2.93 -2.96 1.09
C ASN A 173 -3.34 -1.48 1.10
N GLU A 174 -2.96 -0.76 2.16
CA GLU A 174 -3.29 0.65 2.38
C GLU A 174 -4.80 0.98 2.35
N ALA A 175 -5.65 -0.04 2.43
CA ALA A 175 -7.09 0.13 2.38
C ALA A 175 -7.57 0.85 3.65
N GLY A 176 -8.30 1.96 3.48
CA GLY A 176 -8.77 2.77 4.60
C GLY A 176 -7.71 3.70 5.21
N MET A 177 -6.48 3.75 4.65
CA MET A 177 -5.46 4.73 5.05
C MET A 177 -5.59 6.07 4.32
N GLY A 178 -6.34 6.12 3.21
CA GLY A 178 -6.59 7.35 2.44
C GLY A 178 -5.38 7.90 1.66
N SER A 179 -4.33 7.09 1.46
CA SER A 179 -3.16 7.40 0.63
C SER A 179 -3.38 7.16 -0.85
N ALA A 180 -3.80 5.95 -1.22
CA ALA A 180 -4.11 5.54 -2.60
C ALA A 180 -5.06 6.50 -3.35
N PRO A 181 -6.11 7.06 -2.72
CA PRO A 181 -7.03 8.01 -3.36
C PRO A 181 -6.34 9.30 -3.83
N ASN A 182 -5.23 9.72 -3.22
CA ASN A 182 -4.48 10.89 -3.69
C ASN A 182 -3.88 10.63 -5.07
N ALA A 183 -3.33 9.42 -5.29
CA ALA A 183 -2.85 9.00 -6.61
C ALA A 183 -4.03 8.82 -7.57
N ALA A 184 -5.14 8.23 -7.10
CA ALA A 184 -6.37 8.09 -7.88
C ALA A 184 -6.82 9.42 -8.47
N ALA A 185 -6.86 10.48 -7.67
CA ALA A 185 -7.31 11.80 -8.09
C ALA A 185 -6.49 12.39 -9.25
N THR A 186 -5.22 12.01 -9.41
CA THR A 186 -4.37 12.51 -10.49
C THR A 186 -4.78 11.96 -11.86
N ALA A 187 -5.48 10.82 -11.89
CA ALA A 187 -5.89 10.16 -13.13
C ALA A 187 -6.99 10.94 -13.86
N ALA A 188 -6.83 11.03 -15.19
CA ALA A 188 -7.85 11.52 -16.09
C ALA A 188 -8.66 10.34 -16.65
N VAL A 189 -9.75 9.98 -15.95
CA VAL A 189 -10.67 8.93 -16.38
C VAL A 189 -12.02 9.49 -16.80
N PRO A 190 -12.75 8.84 -17.73
CA PRO A 190 -14.07 9.29 -18.16
C PRO A 190 -15.15 9.19 -17.07
N HIS A 191 -15.00 8.28 -16.10
CA HIS A 191 -15.98 8.07 -15.06
C HIS A 191 -15.31 7.64 -13.74
N PRO A 192 -15.70 8.21 -12.57
CA PRO A 192 -15.11 7.87 -11.27
C PRO A 192 -15.07 6.37 -10.96
N VAL A 193 -16.13 5.64 -11.29
CA VAL A 193 -16.22 4.18 -11.08
C VAL A 193 -15.13 3.41 -11.83
N LYS A 194 -14.67 3.86 -13.00
CA LYS A 194 -13.56 3.21 -13.71
C LYS A 194 -12.28 3.26 -12.90
N GLN A 195 -11.99 4.41 -12.28
CA GLN A 195 -10.84 4.53 -11.39
C GLN A 195 -11.04 3.75 -10.10
N GLY A 196 -12.26 3.75 -9.56
CA GLY A 196 -12.65 2.94 -8.41
C GLY A 196 -12.30 1.48 -8.63
N LEU A 197 -12.81 0.87 -9.71
CA LEU A 197 -12.56 -0.53 -10.05
C LEU A 197 -11.08 -0.83 -10.31
N LEU A 198 -10.36 0.09 -10.97
CA LEU A 198 -8.92 -0.06 -11.21
C LEU A 198 -8.09 -0.06 -9.92
N GLN A 199 -8.56 0.63 -8.87
CA GLN A 199 -7.88 0.74 -7.57
C GLN A 199 -8.48 -0.15 -6.48
N SER A 200 -9.50 -0.94 -6.81
CA SER A 200 -10.04 -1.98 -5.94
C SER A 200 -9.13 -3.20 -5.97
N LEU A 201 -8.00 -3.10 -5.25
CA LEU A 201 -6.99 -4.16 -5.00
C LEU A 201 -6.52 -4.99 -6.21
#